data_AF-T1GYD8-F1
#
_entry.id   AF-T1GYD8-F1
#
_cell.length_a   1.000
_cell.length_b   1.000
_cell.length_c   1.000
_cell.angle_alpha   90.00
_cell.angle_beta   90.00
_cell.angle_gamma   90.00
#
_symmetry.space_group_name_H-M   'P 1'
#
loop_
_entity.id
_entity.type
_entity.pdbx_description
1 polymer ?
#
loop_
_entity_poly.entity_id
_entity_poly.type
_entity_poly.pdbx_seq_one_letter_code
_entity_poly.pdbx_strand_id
1 'polypeptide(L)'
;MISLKSIENIINFAGISKYFAFETLIGNRIMNMDRTFANHCLYNFLAEFNPDFVDHNGGGVITRVLELLWKTSTFKNSLQTKNNFTLFPKSAFYPFDERRPPFLYGLYDLSIIGNSYSVYFTEEYTKMLSGIGNNIFKAIANNYCPRVSSLVYEYEL
;
A
#
# COMPACT_ATOMS: atom_id res chain seq x y z
N MET A 1 -4.43 4.93 6.27
CA MET A 1 -3.20 4.11 6.31
C MET A 1 -2.48 4.37 7.63
N ILE A 2 -1.95 3.34 8.29
CA ILE A 2 -1.11 3.47 9.49
C ILE A 2 0.28 2.92 9.14
N SER A 3 1.34 3.67 9.41
CA SER A 3 2.71 3.17 9.33
C SER A 3 3.05 2.43 10.62
N LEU A 4 3.53 1.19 10.50
CA LEU A 4 3.91 0.36 11.63
C LEU A 4 5.42 0.42 11.92
N LYS A 5 6.21 0.76 10.90
CA LYS A 5 7.67 0.82 10.92
C LYS A 5 8.16 1.95 10.03
N SER A 6 9.32 2.51 10.35
CA SER A 6 9.96 3.49 9.46
C SER A 6 10.20 2.88 8.08
N ILE A 7 9.81 3.63 7.04
CA ILE A 7 10.06 3.32 5.63
C ILE A 7 11.22 4.15 5.06
N GLU A 8 11.89 4.97 5.88
CA GLU A 8 12.93 5.92 5.45
C GLU A 8 14.15 5.25 4.82
N ASN A 9 14.40 3.98 5.19
CA ASN A 9 15.52 3.19 4.70
C ASN A 9 15.18 2.38 3.44
N ILE A 10 13.94 2.44 2.95
CA ILE A 10 13.52 1.77 1.74
C ILE A 10 13.47 2.81 0.63
N ILE A 11 14.14 2.52 -0.49
CA ILE A 11 14.21 3.42 -1.65
C ILE A 11 13.76 2.68 -2.89
N ASN A 12 13.22 3.43 -3.85
CA ASN A 12 12.80 2.95 -5.17
C ASN A 12 11.90 1.71 -5.06
N PHE A 13 10.77 1.84 -4.38
CA PHE A 13 9.91 0.70 -4.12
C PHE A 13 8.45 0.92 -4.45
N ALA A 14 7.77 -0.20 -4.68
CA ALA A 14 6.32 -0.29 -4.75
C ALA A 14 5.82 -1.50 -3.96
N GLY A 15 4.57 -1.44 -3.50
CA GLY A 15 3.87 -2.56 -2.87
C GLY A 15 2.79 -3.13 -3.78
N ILE A 16 2.67 -4.45 -3.83
CA ILE A 16 1.54 -5.14 -4.46
C ILE A 16 0.31 -4.98 -3.57
N SER A 17 -0.83 -4.47 -4.07
CA SER A 17 -2.07 -4.42 -3.28
C SER A 17 -3.03 -5.56 -3.64
N LYS A 18 -3.10 -5.91 -4.93
CA LYS A 18 -3.88 -7.01 -5.49
C LYS A 18 -2.99 -7.93 -6.31
N TYR A 19 -3.42 -9.17 -6.56
CA TYR A 19 -2.65 -10.20 -7.26
C TYR A 19 -1.97 -9.73 -8.57
N PHE A 20 -2.52 -8.70 -9.24
CA PHE A 20 -2.00 -8.16 -10.49
C PHE A 20 -2.00 -6.61 -10.57
N ALA A 21 -2.46 -5.90 -9.52
CA ALA A 21 -2.61 -4.44 -9.55
C ALA A 21 -1.95 -3.78 -8.34
N PHE A 22 -1.34 -2.62 -8.56
CA PHE A 22 -0.68 -1.85 -7.52
C PHE A 22 -1.59 -0.71 -7.05
N GLU A 23 -2.08 -0.74 -5.82
CA GLU A 23 -2.41 0.49 -5.08
C GLU A 23 -1.11 0.79 -4.34
N THR A 24 -0.41 1.88 -4.66
CA THR A 24 1.01 1.97 -4.31
C THR A 24 1.27 3.05 -3.27
N LEU A 25 1.96 2.64 -2.20
CA LEU A 25 2.81 3.52 -1.40
C LEU A 25 4.18 3.55 -2.11
N ILE A 26 4.51 4.65 -2.80
CA ILE A 26 5.82 4.83 -3.44
C ILE A 26 6.72 5.58 -2.48
N GLY A 27 7.88 5.02 -2.14
CA GLY A 27 8.99 5.78 -1.59
C GLY A 27 10.11 5.89 -2.61
N ASN A 28 10.31 7.09 -3.14
CA ASN A 28 11.44 7.40 -4.01
C ASN A 28 12.41 8.31 -3.26
N ARG A 29 13.66 7.87 -3.13
CA ARG A 29 14.75 8.69 -2.62
C ARG A 29 15.78 8.80 -3.75
N ILE A 30 15.96 10.05 -4.17
CA ILE A 30 16.70 10.53 -5.35
C ILE A 30 17.83 9.59 -5.80
N MET A 31 17.59 8.82 -6.86
CA MET A 31 18.61 8.22 -7.73
C MET A 31 18.17 8.35 -9.21
N ASN A 32 19.12 8.30 -10.16
CA ASN A 32 18.89 8.57 -11.60
C ASN A 32 17.74 7.78 -12.27
N MET A 33 17.28 6.69 -11.66
CA MET A 33 16.11 5.93 -12.09
C MET A 33 14.80 6.72 -11.95
N ASP A 34 14.75 7.70 -11.04
CA ASP A 34 13.56 8.44 -10.66
C ASP A 34 13.02 9.32 -11.78
N ARG A 35 13.90 9.99 -12.52
CA ARG A 35 13.46 10.89 -13.60
C ARG A 35 12.94 10.11 -14.81
N THR A 36 13.65 9.05 -15.18
CA THR A 36 13.21 8.18 -16.27
C THR A 36 11.90 7.49 -15.91
N PHE A 37 11.80 6.92 -14.71
CA PHE A 37 10.57 6.29 -14.24
C PHE A 37 9.40 7.29 -14.19
N ALA A 38 9.60 8.46 -13.56
CA ALA A 38 8.59 9.50 -13.49
C ALA A 38 8.14 10.00 -14.87
N ASN A 39 9.06 10.17 -15.82
CA ASN A 39 8.73 10.55 -17.18
C ASN A 39 7.89 9.47 -17.87
N HIS A 40 8.26 8.18 -17.73
CA HIS A 40 7.44 7.10 -18.29
C HIS A 40 6.05 7.05 -17.66
N CYS A 41 5.94 7.28 -16.33
CA CYS A 41 4.65 7.39 -15.66
C CYS A 41 3.83 8.57 -16.19
N LEU A 42 4.42 9.74 -16.36
CA LEU A 42 3.74 10.91 -16.90
C LEU A 42 3.27 10.68 -18.35
N TYR A 43 4.13 10.15 -19.22
CA TYR A 43 3.75 9.85 -20.60
C TYR A 43 2.67 8.78 -20.68
N ASN A 44 2.77 7.71 -19.88
CA ASN A 44 1.74 6.67 -19.85
C ASN A 44 0.41 7.21 -19.32
N PHE A 45 0.43 8.03 -18.26
CA PHE A 45 -0.77 8.67 -17.73
C PHE A 45 -1.43 9.57 -18.79
N LEU A 46 -0.66 10.44 -19.46
CA LEU A 46 -1.21 11.34 -20.48
C LEU A 46 -1.79 10.60 -21.69
N ALA A 47 -1.26 9.43 -22.04
CA ALA A 47 -1.73 8.63 -23.17
C ALA A 47 -2.97 7.78 -22.83
N GLU A 48 -3.01 7.22 -21.62
CA GLU A 48 -3.97 6.18 -21.23
C GLU A 48 -5.01 6.63 -20.19
N PHE A 49 -4.97 7.90 -19.76
CA PHE A 49 -5.87 8.45 -18.75
C PHE A 49 -7.33 8.14 -19.09
N ASN A 50 -8.04 7.56 -18.14
CA ASN A 50 -9.47 7.30 -18.28
C ASN A 50 -10.16 7.48 -16.92
N PRO A 51 -11.05 8.47 -16.76
CA PRO A 51 -11.69 8.75 -15.48
C PRO A 51 -12.61 7.62 -15.00
N ASP A 52 -13.11 6.78 -15.91
CA ASP A 52 -14.06 5.72 -15.59
C ASP A 52 -13.37 4.43 -15.10
N PHE A 53 -12.05 4.29 -15.32
CA PHE A 53 -11.29 3.09 -15.00
C PHE A 53 -10.12 3.41 -14.09
N VAL A 54 -10.23 3.05 -12.80
CA VAL A 54 -9.17 3.31 -11.80
C VAL A 54 -7.83 2.69 -12.17
N ASP A 55 -7.84 1.54 -12.85
CA ASP A 55 -6.63 0.85 -13.32
C ASP A 55 -5.90 1.63 -14.44
N HIS A 56 -6.55 2.59 -15.10
CA HIS A 56 -5.89 3.47 -16.05
C HIS A 56 -5.13 4.61 -15.36
N ASN A 57 -5.33 4.80 -14.06
CA ASN A 57 -4.83 5.93 -13.29
C ASN A 57 -3.93 5.45 -12.14
N GLY A 58 -3.19 6.40 -11.54
CA GLY A 58 -2.40 6.20 -10.33
C GLY A 58 -1.62 4.89 -10.30
N GLY A 59 -2.16 3.92 -9.55
CA GLY A 59 -1.65 2.56 -9.40
C GLY A 59 -1.35 1.80 -10.70
N GLY A 60 -2.28 1.77 -11.65
CA GLY A 60 -2.08 1.00 -12.87
C GLY A 60 -1.11 1.64 -13.87
N VAL A 61 -0.86 2.96 -13.76
CA VAL A 61 0.24 3.63 -14.49
C VAL A 61 1.58 3.07 -14.02
N ILE A 62 1.76 2.96 -12.70
CA ILE A 62 2.96 2.38 -12.09
C ILE A 62 3.13 0.93 -12.57
N THR A 63 2.03 0.16 -12.64
CA THR A 63 2.04 -1.22 -13.15
C THR A 63 2.59 -1.29 -14.56
N ARG A 64 1.95 -0.60 -15.50
CA ARG A 64 2.34 -0.64 -16.92
C ARG A 64 3.77 -0.16 -17.15
N VAL A 65 4.21 0.86 -16.42
CA VAL A 65 5.59 1.35 -16.53
C VAL A 65 6.59 0.34 -16.00
N LEU A 66 6.32 -0.32 -14.86
CA LEU A 66 7.18 -1.38 -14.36
C LEU A 66 7.18 -2.59 -15.31
N GLU A 67 6.04 -2.97 -15.88
CA GLU A 67 5.94 -4.04 -16.89
C GLU A 67 6.82 -3.75 -18.10
N LEU A 68 6.74 -2.51 -18.62
CA LEU A 68 7.55 -2.04 -19.73
C LEU A 68 9.06 -2.08 -19.39
N LEU A 69 9.45 -1.51 -18.25
CA LEU A 69 10.85 -1.41 -17.85
C LEU A 69 11.44 -2.78 -17.48
N TRP A 70 10.64 -3.67 -16.90
CA TRP A 70 11.08 -4.99 -16.45
C TRP A 70 10.87 -6.05 -17.52
N LYS A 71 10.22 -5.73 -18.64
CA LYS A 71 9.88 -6.65 -19.73
C LYS A 71 9.12 -7.88 -19.21
N THR A 72 8.12 -7.64 -18.38
CA THR A 72 7.25 -8.67 -17.80
C THR A 72 5.79 -8.22 -17.93
N SER A 73 4.86 -9.16 -18.07
CA SER A 73 3.41 -8.91 -18.07
C SER A 73 2.74 -9.34 -16.77
N THR A 74 3.51 -9.89 -15.82
CA THR A 74 3.00 -10.35 -14.54
C THR A 74 4.03 -10.13 -13.44
N PHE A 75 3.55 -9.71 -12.27
CA PHE A 75 4.35 -9.68 -11.05
C PHE A 75 3.86 -10.76 -10.11
N LYS A 76 4.79 -11.59 -9.63
CA LYS A 76 4.50 -12.56 -8.57
C LYS A 76 4.27 -11.81 -7.26
N ASN A 77 3.36 -12.31 -6.42
CA ASN A 77 3.18 -11.83 -5.05
C ASN A 77 4.33 -12.30 -4.14
N SER A 78 5.54 -11.85 -4.47
CA SER A 78 6.80 -12.15 -3.80
C SER A 78 7.73 -10.96 -3.95
N LEU A 79 8.72 -10.84 -3.05
CA LEU A 79 9.77 -9.83 -3.17
C LEU A 79 10.50 -9.98 -4.50
N GLN A 80 10.59 -8.91 -5.28
CA GLN A 80 11.31 -8.88 -6.55
C GLN A 80 12.13 -7.59 -6.62
N THR A 81 13.39 -7.69 -7.04
CA THR A 81 14.26 -6.52 -7.22
C THR A 81 14.86 -6.54 -8.61
N LYS A 82 14.73 -5.43 -9.33
CA LYS A 82 15.34 -5.26 -10.66
C LYS A 82 15.69 -3.80 -10.89
N ASN A 83 16.86 -3.57 -11.48
CA ASN A 83 17.37 -2.23 -11.81
C ASN A 83 17.40 -1.27 -10.60
N ASN A 84 17.67 -1.73 -9.38
CA ASN A 84 17.58 -0.94 -8.14
C ASN A 84 16.16 -0.48 -7.75
N PHE A 85 15.12 -1.12 -8.29
CA PHE A 85 13.75 -0.94 -7.85
C PHE A 85 13.25 -2.23 -7.18
N THR A 86 12.61 -2.12 -6.03
CA THR A 86 12.12 -3.25 -5.23
C THR A 86 10.60 -3.27 -5.20
N LEU A 87 10.03 -4.37 -5.69
CA LEU A 87 8.62 -4.66 -5.56
C LEU A 87 8.38 -5.59 -4.37
N PHE A 88 7.66 -5.09 -3.38
CA PHE A 88 7.32 -5.84 -2.18
C PHE A 88 6.01 -6.64 -2.36
N PRO A 89 5.91 -7.82 -1.71
CA PRO A 89 4.68 -8.59 -1.70
C PRO A 89 3.56 -7.86 -0.96
N LYS A 90 2.32 -8.31 -1.18
CA LYS A 90 1.11 -7.76 -0.53
C LYS A 90 1.24 -7.67 0.98
N SER A 91 1.80 -8.70 1.63
CA SER A 91 1.98 -8.75 3.07
C SER A 91 2.86 -7.63 3.66
N ALA A 92 3.69 -6.96 2.85
CA ALA A 92 4.54 -5.88 3.31
C ALA A 92 3.75 -4.60 3.64
N PHE A 93 2.67 -4.31 2.91
CA PHE A 93 1.93 -3.04 3.02
C PHE A 93 0.40 -3.23 3.18
N TYR A 94 -0.11 -4.39 2.77
CA TYR A 94 -1.52 -4.78 2.77
C TYR A 94 -1.68 -6.17 3.44
N PRO A 95 -1.38 -6.29 4.75
CA PRO A 95 -1.35 -7.58 5.44
C PRO A 95 -2.70 -8.31 5.53
N PHE A 96 -3.81 -7.62 5.27
CA PHE A 96 -5.14 -8.22 5.35
C PHE A 96 -5.61 -8.77 4.01
N ASP A 97 -6.16 -9.98 4.05
CA ASP A 97 -6.95 -10.51 2.95
C ASP A 97 -8.36 -9.91 3.02
N GLU A 98 -8.78 -9.26 1.93
CA GLU A 98 -10.12 -8.68 1.78
C GLU A 98 -11.20 -9.75 1.89
N ARG A 99 -10.89 -11.01 1.56
CA ARG A 99 -11.82 -12.15 1.61
C ARG A 99 -11.88 -12.82 2.98
N ARG A 100 -10.89 -12.58 3.83
CA ARG A 100 -10.73 -13.19 5.15
C ARG A 100 -10.18 -12.15 6.11
N PRO A 101 -11.05 -11.23 6.58
CA PRO A 101 -10.63 -10.38 7.68
C PRO A 101 -10.16 -11.28 8.83
N PRO A 102 -9.00 -11.04 9.47
CA PRO A 102 -8.54 -11.83 10.62
C PRO A 102 -9.42 -11.60 11.88
N PHE A 103 -10.65 -11.11 11.67
CA PHE A 103 -11.58 -10.55 12.64
C PHE A 103 -12.91 -11.29 12.54
N LEU A 104 -12.88 -12.61 12.70
CA LEU A 104 -14.06 -13.38 13.06
C LEU A 104 -14.04 -13.54 14.58
N TYR A 105 -15.04 -13.00 15.27
CA TYR A 105 -15.31 -13.20 16.71
C TYR A 105 -14.41 -12.47 17.73
N GLY A 106 -13.99 -11.23 17.47
CA GLY A 106 -13.49 -10.32 18.52
C GLY A 106 -12.11 -10.65 19.11
N LEU A 107 -11.38 -11.59 18.53
CA LEU A 107 -9.98 -11.87 18.86
C LEU A 107 -9.06 -11.17 17.87
N TYR A 108 -8.17 -10.31 18.39
CA TYR A 108 -7.22 -9.54 17.59
C TYR A 108 -5.88 -10.28 17.56
N ASP A 109 -5.58 -10.97 16.47
CA ASP A 109 -4.20 -11.45 16.24
C ASP A 109 -3.40 -10.36 15.52
N LEU A 110 -2.77 -9.47 16.29
CA LEU A 110 -1.87 -8.45 15.73
C LEU A 110 -0.53 -9.03 15.23
N SER A 111 -0.28 -10.33 15.42
CA SER A 111 0.95 -10.95 14.89
C SER A 111 0.99 -10.91 13.35
N ILE A 112 -0.18 -10.92 12.70
CA ILE A 112 -0.30 -10.87 11.23
C ILE A 112 0.28 -9.59 10.63
N ILE A 113 0.28 -8.49 11.39
CA ILE A 113 0.83 -7.20 10.95
C ILE A 113 2.26 -6.96 11.44
N GLY A 114 2.80 -7.85 12.28
CA GLY A 114 4.09 -7.65 12.96
C GLY A 114 5.28 -7.50 12.00
N ASN A 115 5.18 -8.04 10.79
CA ASN A 115 6.22 -7.94 9.77
C ASN A 115 5.95 -6.88 8.68
N SER A 116 4.80 -6.21 8.71
CA SER A 116 4.42 -5.21 7.72
C SER A 116 5.00 -3.84 8.03
N TYR A 117 5.18 -3.02 6.99
CA TYR A 117 5.57 -1.60 7.09
C TYR A 117 4.36 -0.70 7.31
N SER A 118 3.21 -1.08 6.78
CA SER A 118 1.96 -0.35 6.94
C SER A 118 0.77 -1.28 7.01
N VAL A 119 -0.33 -0.71 7.47
CA VAL A 119 -1.68 -1.24 7.33
C VAL A 119 -2.52 -0.24 6.57
N TYR A 120 -3.17 -0.72 5.52
CA TYR A 120 -4.19 0.01 4.77
C TYR A 120 -5.48 -0.81 4.77
N PHE A 121 -6.58 -0.17 5.16
CA PHE A 121 -7.91 -0.74 5.04
C PHE A 121 -8.53 -0.19 3.76
N THR A 122 -8.93 -1.08 2.86
CA THR A 122 -9.63 -0.68 1.64
C THR A 122 -11.02 -0.12 1.98
N GLU A 123 -11.64 0.57 1.03
CA GLU A 123 -13.01 1.06 1.21
C GLU A 123 -14.00 -0.10 1.47
N GLU A 124 -13.86 -1.20 0.74
CA GLU A 124 -14.65 -2.43 0.94
C GLU A 124 -14.50 -2.96 2.37
N TYR A 125 -13.26 -2.99 2.87
CA TYR A 125 -12.97 -3.42 4.23
C TYR A 125 -13.55 -2.47 5.27
N THR A 126 -13.49 -1.16 5.02
CA THR A 126 -14.06 -0.15 5.91
C THR A 126 -15.59 -0.27 5.97
N LYS A 127 -16.25 -0.56 4.84
CA LYS A 127 -17.70 -0.84 4.78
C LYS A 127 -18.05 -2.11 5.55
N MET A 128 -17.29 -3.19 5.39
CA MET A 128 -17.51 -4.44 6.14
C MET A 128 -17.38 -4.25 7.66
N LEU A 129 -16.52 -3.33 8.08
CA LEU A 129 -16.26 -3.07 9.49
C LEU A 129 -17.21 -2.02 10.12
N SER A 130 -18.17 -1.46 9.40
CA SER A 130 -19.08 -0.43 9.94
C SER A 130 -19.75 -0.92 11.26
N GLY A 131 -19.40 -0.27 12.37
CA GLY A 131 -19.80 -0.61 13.74
C GLY A 131 -18.69 -1.18 14.66
N ILE A 132 -17.70 -1.89 14.12
CA ILE A 132 -16.58 -2.54 14.88
C ILE A 132 -15.19 -1.99 14.48
N GLY A 133 -15.06 -1.45 13.26
CA GLY A 133 -13.79 -1.05 12.64
C GLY A 133 -13.08 0.11 13.30
N ASN A 134 -13.83 1.05 13.89
CA ASN A 134 -13.24 2.19 14.58
C ASN A 134 -12.38 1.75 15.77
N ASN A 135 -12.75 0.65 16.45
CA ASN A 135 -11.98 0.13 17.57
C ASN A 135 -10.67 -0.53 17.13
N ILE A 136 -10.62 -1.13 15.94
CA ILE A 136 -9.42 -1.81 15.42
C ILE A 136 -8.42 -0.80 14.92
N PHE A 137 -8.86 0.16 14.10
CA PHE A 137 -7.99 1.24 13.64
C PHE A 137 -7.41 1.99 14.84
N LYS A 138 -8.25 2.28 15.85
CA LYS A 138 -7.86 2.86 17.13
C LYS A 138 -6.85 1.98 17.88
N ALA A 139 -7.07 0.68 17.99
CA ALA A 139 -6.14 -0.23 18.66
C ALA A 139 -4.77 -0.30 17.97
N ILE A 140 -4.75 -0.36 16.64
CA ILE A 140 -3.49 -0.34 15.88
C ILE A 140 -2.81 1.02 16.02
N ALA A 141 -3.54 2.12 15.85
CA ALA A 141 -3.00 3.48 15.96
C ALA A 141 -2.45 3.76 17.36
N ASN A 142 -3.13 3.33 18.43
CA ASN A 142 -2.64 3.48 19.80
C ASN A 142 -1.33 2.73 20.05
N ASN A 143 -1.14 1.57 19.42
CA ASN A 143 0.07 0.77 19.59
C ASN A 143 1.26 1.30 18.76
N TYR A 144 1.01 1.78 17.54
CA TYR A 144 2.08 2.11 16.58
C TYR A 144 2.27 3.62 16.34
N CYS A 145 1.26 4.44 16.64
CA CYS A 145 1.26 5.90 16.47
C CYS A 145 0.68 6.65 17.69
N PRO A 146 1.10 6.32 18.94
CA PRO A 146 0.42 6.80 20.16
C PRO A 146 0.32 8.32 20.27
N ARG A 147 1.33 9.06 19.79
CA ARG A 147 1.34 10.54 19.81
C ARG A 147 0.27 11.17 18.92
N VAL A 148 0.01 10.57 17.75
CA VAL A 148 -1.01 11.08 16.83
C VAL A 148 -2.39 10.68 17.33
N SER A 149 -2.52 9.45 17.83
CA SER A 149 -3.77 8.97 18.41
C SER A 149 -4.22 9.80 19.61
N SER A 150 -3.31 10.23 20.49
CA SER A 150 -3.67 11.08 21.63
C SER A 150 -4.22 12.45 21.22
N LEU A 151 -3.71 13.04 20.13
CA LEU A 151 -4.17 14.34 19.61
C LEU A 151 -5.58 14.27 19.04
N VAL A 152 -5.97 13.16 18.42
CA VAL A 152 -7.34 13.00 17.89
C VAL A 152 -8.38 13.03 19.02
N TYR A 153 -8.02 12.57 20.24
CA TYR A 153 -8.91 12.63 21.40
C TYR A 153 -9.07 14.03 22.01
N GLU A 154 -8.16 14.96 21.73
CA GLU A 154 -8.27 16.35 22.22
C GLU A 154 -9.29 17.18 21.41
N TYR A 155 -9.67 16.72 20.21
CA TYR A 155 -10.60 17.42 19.31
C TYR A 155 -11.99 16.78 19.22
N GLU A 156 -12.26 15.71 19.97
CA GLU A 156 -13.59 15.07 20.10
C GLU A 156 -14.32 15.45 21.43
N LEU A 157 -13.90 16.54 22.10
CA LEU A 157 -14.55 17.11 23.30
C LEU A 157 -15.33 18.39 22.99
#